data_AF-A0A0J1JSJ0-F1
#
_entry.id   AF-A0A0J1JSJ0-F1
#
_cell.length_a   1.000
_cell.length_b   1.000
_cell.length_c   1.000
_cell.angle_alpha   90.00
_cell.angle_beta   90.00
_cell.angle_gamma   90.00
#
_symmetry.space_group_name_H-M   'P 1'
#
loop_
_entity.id
_entity.type
_entity.pdbx_description
1 polymer ?
#
loop_
_entity_poly.entity_id
_entity_poly.type
_entity_poly.pdbx_seq_one_letter_code
_entity_poly.pdbx_strand_id
1 'polypeptide(L)' 'MTQTKTLKKLFSRKACVDRVKRYQGKVRAAVIAGQFNEVEQLLCSLETAQKQLEAVYAHR' A
#
# COMPACT_ATOMS: atom_id res chain seq x y z
N MET A 1 -28.37 8.46 -2.66
CA MET A 1 -27.16 8.07 -3.45
C MET A 1 -25.82 8.59 -2.88
N THR A 2 -25.75 9.03 -1.62
CA THR A 2 -24.55 9.64 -1.01
C THR A 2 -23.76 8.67 -0.12
N GLN A 3 -24.41 7.77 0.62
CA GLN A 3 -23.72 6.85 1.54
C GLN A 3 -22.84 5.82 0.83
N THR A 4 -23.26 5.29 -0.32
CA THR A 4 -22.50 4.27 -1.08
C THR A 4 -21.16 4.82 -1.59
N LYS A 5 -21.08 6.12 -1.93
CA LYS A 5 -19.83 6.77 -2.36
C LYS A 5 -18.85 6.92 -1.19
N THR A 6 -19.35 7.26 -0.01
CA THR A 6 -18.54 7.36 1.22
C THR A 6 -17.99 6.00 1.66
N LEU A 7 -18.84 4.96 1.64
CA LEU A 7 -18.42 3.60 1.95
C LEU A 7 -17.35 3.10 0.97
N LYS A 8 -17.55 3.28 -0.35
CA LYS A 8 -16.55 2.94 -1.37
C LYS A 8 -15.20 3.62 -1.10
N LYS A 9 -15.19 4.94 -0.81
CA LYS A 9 -13.95 5.65 -0.46
C LYS A 9 -13.26 5.07 0.79
N LEU A 10 -14.02 4.74 1.84
CA LEU A 10 -13.47 4.14 3.07
C LEU A 10 -12.88 2.75 2.82
N PHE A 11 -13.56 1.90 2.07
CA PHE A 11 -13.05 0.57 1.70
C PHE A 11 -11.82 0.65 0.80
N SER A 12 -11.81 1.54 -0.20
CA SER A 12 -10.63 1.78 -1.05
C SER A 12 -9.43 2.25 -0.23
N ARG A 13 -9.65 3.15 0.74
CA ARG A 13 -8.60 3.60 1.66
C ARG A 13 -8.05 2.46 2.51
N LYS A 14 -8.92 1.65 3.11
CA LYS A 14 -8.50 0.48 3.90
C LYS A 14 -7.70 -0.50 3.06
N ALA A 15 -8.16 -0.81 1.85
CA ALA A 15 -7.46 -1.70 0.93
C ALA A 15 -6.06 -1.19 0.55
N CYS A 16 -5.90 0.12 0.34
CA CYS A 16 -4.60 0.73 0.06
C CYS A 16 -3.66 0.67 1.27
N VAL A 17 -4.16 0.97 2.48
CA VAL A 17 -3.39 0.85 3.73
C VAL A 17 -2.93 -0.59 3.96
N ASP A 18 -3.82 -1.57 3.78
CA ASP A 18 -3.48 -2.99 3.96
C ASP A 18 -2.46 -3.47 2.92
N ARG A 19 -2.50 -2.91 1.70
CA ARG A 19 -1.49 -3.19 0.66
C ARG A 19 -0.12 -2.64 1.05
N VAL A 20 -0.03 -1.38 1.50
CA VAL A 20 1.22 -0.77 1.98
C VAL A 20 1.81 -1.57 3.14
N LYS A 21 0.99 -1.91 4.15
CA LYS A 21 1.44 -2.71 5.31
C LYS A 21 1.98 -4.09 4.91
N ARG A 22 1.36 -4.75 3.93
CA ARG A 22 1.84 -6.04 3.41
C ARG A 22 3.21 -5.91 2.76
N TYR A 23 3.43 -4.91 1.91
CA TYR A 23 4.75 -4.69 1.30
C TYR A 23 5.81 -4.33 2.34
N GLN A 24 5.49 -3.49 3.34
CA GLN A 24 6.40 -3.22 4.46
C GLN A 24 6.77 -4.48 5.26
N GLY A 25 5.82 -5.40 5.43
CA GLY A 25 6.07 -6.71 6.06
C GLY A 25 7.02 -7.56 5.22
N LYS A 26 6.79 -7.65 3.91
CA LYS A 26 7.65 -8.38 2.97
C LYS A 26 9.06 -7.81 2.91
N VAL A 27 9.20 -6.48 2.81
CA VAL A 27 10.52 -5.80 2.83
C VAL A 27 11.28 -6.17 4.10
N ARG A 28 10.64 -6.08 5.27
CA ARG A 28 11.27 -6.46 6.54
C ARG A 28 11.72 -7.93 6.55
N ALA A 29 10.88 -8.83 6.07
CA ALA A 29 11.23 -10.26 5.99
C ALA A 29 12.42 -10.50 5.04
N ALA A 30 12.42 -9.89 3.85
CA ALA A 30 13.49 -10.03 2.87
C ALA A 30 14.82 -9.43 3.35
N VAL A 31 14.78 -8.30 4.08
CA VAL A 31 15.98 -7.70 4.72
C VAL A 31 16.55 -8.64 5.78
N ILE A 32 15.70 -9.19 6.65
CA ILE A 32 16.13 -10.15 7.69
C ILE A 32 16.75 -11.41 7.06
N ALA A 33 16.20 -11.87 5.94
CA ALA A 33 16.68 -13.03 5.20
C ALA A 33 17.93 -12.74 4.32
N GLY A 34 18.38 -11.49 4.22
CA GLY A 34 19.51 -11.10 3.36
C GLY A 34 19.20 -11.16 1.86
N GLN A 35 17.93 -11.19 1.46
CA GLN A 35 17.48 -11.31 0.07
C GLN A 35 17.40 -9.94 -0.61
N PHE A 36 18.55 -9.26 -0.76
CA PHE A 36 18.58 -7.86 -1.22
C PHE A 36 18.02 -7.64 -2.64
N ASN A 37 18.16 -8.62 -3.54
CA ASN A 37 17.54 -8.56 -4.87
C ASN A 37 15.99 -8.50 -4.78
N GLU A 38 15.40 -9.20 -3.81
CA GLU A 38 13.96 -9.16 -3.57
C GLU A 38 13.54 -7.86 -2.86
N VAL A 39 14.39 -7.34 -1.97
CA VAL A 39 14.18 -6.05 -1.29
C VAL A 39 13.99 -4.92 -2.28
N GLU A 40 14.83 -4.83 -3.32
CA GLU A 40 14.72 -3.77 -4.34
C GLU A 40 13.35 -3.80 -5.06
N GLN A 41 12.93 -4.99 -5.51
CA GLN A 41 11.63 -5.16 -6.17
C GLN A 41 10.45 -4.86 -5.23
N LEU A 42 10.57 -5.25 -3.95
CA LEU A 42 9.56 -4.99 -2.93
C LEU A 42 9.46 -3.51 -2.58
N LEU A 43 10.58 -2.76 -2.63
CA LEU A 43 10.59 -1.31 -2.42
C LEU A 43 9.88 -0.57 -3.57
N CYS A 44 10.12 -0.94 -4.83
CA CYS A 44 9.37 -0.37 -5.96
C CYS A 44 7.85 -0.64 -5.84
N SER A 45 7.50 -1.85 -5.39
CA SER A 45 6.09 -2.22 -5.16
C SER A 45 5.48 -1.43 -4.00
N LEU A 46 6.26 -1.19 -2.93
CA LEU A 46 5.85 -0.38 -1.80
C LEU A 46 5.61 1.08 -2.21
N GLU A 47 6.50 1.67 -2.99
CA GLU A 47 6.37 3.04 -3.50
C GLU A 47 5.10 3.18 -4.35
N THR A 48 4.83 2.22 -5.23
CA THR A 48 3.60 2.20 -6.04
C THR A 48 2.36 2.15 -5.16
N ALA A 49 2.37 1.33 -4.11
CA ALA A 49 1.25 1.25 -3.17
C ALA A 49 1.07 2.54 -2.35
N GLN A 50 2.16 3.24 -2.03
CA GLN A 50 2.13 4.54 -1.35
C GLN A 50 1.53 5.63 -2.25
N LYS A 51 1.96 5.72 -3.52
CA LYS A 51 1.38 6.65 -4.50
C LYS A 51 -0.13 6.43 -4.68
N GLN A 52 -0.56 5.17 -4.72
CA GLN A 52 -2.00 4.83 -4.76
C GLN A 52 -2.74 5.30 -3.50
N LEU A 53 -2.14 5.12 -2.32
CA LEU A 53 -2.71 5.58 -1.07
C LEU A 53 -2.80 7.12 -1.04
N GLU A 54 -1.75 7.82 -1.45
CA GLU A 54 -1.70 9.28 -1.58
C GLU A 54 -2.79 9.79 -2.52
N ALA A 55 -2.99 9.16 -3.68
CA ALA A 55 -4.07 9.52 -4.60
C ALA A 55 -5.47 9.38 -3.94
N VAL A 56 -5.68 8.35 -3.11
CA VAL A 56 -6.95 8.22 -2.35
C VAL A 56 -7.14 9.38 -1.35
N TYR A 57 -6.05 9.91 -0.80
CA TYR A 57 -6.09 11.05 0.13
C TYR A 57 -6.11 12.41 -0.56
N ALA A 58 -5.55 12.55 -1.76
CA ALA A 58 -5.50 13.81 -2.52
C ALA A 58 -6.89 14.28 -2.99
N HIS A 59 -7.88 13.37 -3.07
CA HIS A 59 -9.27 13.68 -3.39
C HIS A 59 -10.14 14.01 -2.17
N ARG A 60 -9.56 14.68 -1.15
CA ARG A 60 -10.26 15.14 0.06
C ARG A 60 -10.69 16.60 -0.03
#